data_AF-F0RU36-F1
#
_entry.id   AF-F0RU36-F1
#
_cell.length_a   1.000
_cell.length_b   1.000
_cell.length_c   1.000
_cell.angle_alpha   90.00
_cell.angle_beta   90.00
_cell.angle_gamma   90.00
#
_symmetry.space_group_name_H-M   'P 1'
#
loop_
_entity.id
_entity.type
_entity.pdbx_description
1 polymer ?
#
loop_
_entity_poly.entity_id
_entity_poly.type
_entity_poly.pdbx_seq_one_letter_code
_entity_poly.pdbx_strand_id
1 'polypeptide(L)'
;MLLIRPRETGYSACTPYGDVVLQSGDHQELFDFVEADLAPFQQAFTSFFESRIDKASAACIGDGIQSVLARELCDRASEVHPLLGNDSYLDSLSTMLIDYLNALLIHRGIELTKEQYFQTAIHLCDPIFHCGIARGRIKPRQELLEAQYRIYEKRDMKALIGGHVHLVRLQKQLRLWLYWILDASAARFSKLTIDERCRLYRQVFNTSGISSDLIFTERFTWSRPRREILSIESYVQRPEDILEWQQETKEKKEHAQTFRELDGDVVVLDGELDRYLKGAIDKAKESDEVALFNEYEVNDFAHLLALEVRLMAAESTSVKSCRHCSRYFIAEKSTIEYCNRIAPGESAPCDVIGPRQSFSRLLEEDGALKAYNAAYKTFYARQRRGTMSEAEFSSWRDEAKRRLQDVREGKIALEEYTTWLKQDVRKWTAN
;
A
#
# COMPACT_ATOMS: atom_id res chain seq x y z
N MET A 1 -12.30 2.19 -16.18
CA MET A 1 -12.54 2.68 -14.80
C MET A 1 -12.27 1.52 -13.86
N LEU A 2 -11.31 1.65 -12.95
CA LEU A 2 -10.97 0.61 -11.97
C LEU A 2 -11.80 0.86 -10.70
N LEU A 3 -12.52 -0.15 -10.20
CA LEU A 3 -13.40 -0.06 -9.04
C LEU A 3 -12.72 -0.65 -7.81
N ILE A 4 -12.49 0.13 -6.75
CA ILE A 4 -11.81 -0.36 -5.54
C ILE A 4 -12.79 -0.46 -4.37
N ARG A 5 -12.82 -1.64 -3.73
CA ARG A 5 -13.57 -1.88 -2.49
C ARG A 5 -12.62 -1.91 -1.30
N PRO A 6 -12.82 -1.08 -0.27
CA PRO A 6 -12.17 -1.26 1.02
C PRO A 6 -12.67 -2.56 1.70
N ARG A 7 -11.77 -3.27 2.38
CA ARG A 7 -12.03 -4.42 3.27
C ARG A 7 -11.40 -4.10 4.63
N GLU A 8 -11.79 -4.80 5.68
CA GLU A 8 -11.26 -4.62 7.05
C GLU A 8 -9.72 -4.60 7.16
N THR A 9 -9.00 -5.16 6.18
CA THR A 9 -7.52 -5.19 6.16
C THR A 9 -6.92 -4.87 4.80
N GLY A 10 -7.67 -4.24 3.88
CA GLY A 10 -7.11 -3.89 2.57
C GLY A 10 -8.15 -3.49 1.52
N TYR A 11 -7.89 -3.83 0.26
CA TYR A 11 -8.81 -3.50 -0.83
C TYR A 11 -8.94 -4.64 -1.84
N SER A 12 -9.95 -4.56 -2.70
CA SER A 12 -10.07 -5.39 -3.90
C SER A 12 -10.48 -4.55 -5.09
N ALA A 13 -9.76 -4.68 -6.21
CA ALA A 13 -10.06 -3.97 -7.44
C ALA A 13 -10.87 -4.85 -8.43
N CYS A 14 -11.91 -4.30 -9.05
CA CYS A 14 -12.63 -4.91 -10.17
C CYS A 14 -12.50 -4.01 -11.40
N THR A 15 -12.33 -4.61 -12.58
CA THR A 15 -12.27 -3.88 -13.85
C THR A 15 -13.41 -4.31 -14.77
N PRO A 16 -13.77 -3.49 -15.77
CA PRO A 16 -14.77 -3.84 -16.76
C PRO A 16 -14.48 -5.15 -17.51
N TYR A 17 -13.23 -5.60 -17.54
CA TYR A 17 -12.77 -6.70 -18.38
C TYR A 17 -12.39 -7.96 -17.58
N GLY A 18 -12.73 -7.99 -16.28
CA GLY A 18 -12.42 -9.07 -15.35
C GLY A 18 -11.84 -8.60 -14.01
N ASP A 19 -11.83 -9.49 -13.02
CA ASP A 19 -11.22 -9.24 -11.71
C ASP A 19 -9.70 -9.15 -11.85
N VAL A 20 -9.09 -8.02 -11.46
CA VAL A 20 -7.69 -7.99 -11.04
C VAL A 20 -7.69 -7.90 -9.53
N VAL A 21 -7.50 -9.06 -8.93
CA VAL A 21 -7.53 -9.21 -7.48
C VAL A 21 -6.21 -8.69 -6.92
N LEU A 22 -6.11 -7.39 -6.70
CA LEU A 22 -5.23 -6.86 -5.65
C LEU A 22 -5.89 -7.21 -4.33
N GLN A 23 -5.66 -8.42 -3.83
CA GLN A 23 -6.05 -8.79 -2.48
C GLN A 23 -4.92 -8.33 -1.57
N SER A 24 -4.98 -7.09 -1.11
CA SER A 24 -4.14 -6.67 0.00
C SER A 24 -4.75 -7.27 1.27
N GLY A 25 -4.12 -8.32 1.81
CA GLY A 25 -4.50 -8.87 3.11
C GLY A 25 -3.85 -8.12 4.27
N ASP A 26 -2.78 -7.38 3.99
CA ASP A 26 -1.86 -6.80 4.98
C ASP A 26 -1.04 -5.59 4.48
N HIS A 27 -1.42 -4.97 3.35
CA HIS A 27 -0.70 -3.83 2.75
C HIS A 27 0.77 -4.10 2.41
N GLN A 28 1.15 -5.39 2.26
CA GLN A 28 2.53 -5.82 2.07
C GLN A 28 3.13 -5.29 0.75
N GLU A 29 2.36 -5.26 -0.34
CA GLU A 29 2.83 -4.73 -1.64
C GLU A 29 3.16 -3.23 -1.58
N LEU A 30 2.37 -2.44 -0.85
CA LEU A 30 2.67 -1.02 -0.57
C LEU A 30 3.99 -0.89 0.20
N PHE A 31 4.16 -1.66 1.29
CA PHE A 31 5.39 -1.59 2.08
C PHE A 31 6.62 -2.07 1.31
N ASP A 32 6.46 -3.10 0.47
CA ASP A 32 7.54 -3.60 -0.37
C ASP A 32 7.92 -2.58 -1.44
N PHE A 33 6.95 -1.92 -2.10
CA PHE A 33 7.23 -0.82 -3.02
C PHE A 33 7.95 0.34 -2.33
N VAL A 34 7.47 0.75 -1.16
CA VAL A 34 8.07 1.84 -0.37
C VAL A 34 9.53 1.53 -0.07
N GLU A 35 9.87 0.27 0.22
CA GLU A 35 11.23 -0.19 0.56
C GLU A 35 12.07 -0.70 -0.62
N ALA A 36 11.49 -0.81 -1.83
CA ALA A 36 12.17 -1.35 -3.00
C ALA A 36 13.37 -0.50 -3.42
N ASP A 37 14.46 -1.18 -3.85
CA ASP A 37 15.55 -0.52 -4.56
C ASP A 37 15.12 -0.30 -6.02
N LEU A 38 14.92 0.96 -6.39
CA LEU A 38 14.52 1.32 -7.74
C LEU A 38 15.70 1.42 -8.72
N ALA A 39 16.96 1.39 -8.25
CA ALA A 39 18.13 1.61 -9.11
C ALA A 39 18.25 0.58 -10.25
N PRO A 40 18.03 -0.74 -10.04
CA PRO A 40 18.06 -1.72 -11.12
C PRO A 40 17.00 -1.44 -12.20
N PHE A 41 15.80 -1.07 -11.78
CA PHE A 41 14.72 -0.70 -12.69
C PHE A 41 15.05 0.57 -13.48
N GLN A 42 15.58 1.62 -12.83
CA GLN A 42 15.97 2.86 -13.50
C GLN A 42 17.05 2.63 -14.56
N GLN A 43 18.02 1.77 -14.26
CA GLN A 43 19.06 1.40 -15.19
C GLN A 43 18.50 0.63 -16.38
N ALA A 44 17.64 -0.36 -16.15
CA ALA A 44 16.97 -1.11 -17.21
C ALA A 44 16.08 -0.21 -18.08
N PHE A 45 15.32 0.69 -17.46
CA PHE A 45 14.45 1.65 -18.15
C PHE A 45 15.25 2.57 -19.08
N THR A 46 16.33 3.15 -18.56
CA THR A 46 17.18 4.08 -19.32
C THR A 46 17.90 3.34 -20.45
N SER A 47 18.46 2.16 -20.17
CA SER A 47 19.13 1.32 -21.17
C SER A 47 18.17 0.91 -22.29
N PHE A 48 16.94 0.51 -21.93
CA PHE A 48 15.90 0.21 -22.90
C PHE A 48 15.55 1.44 -23.74
N PHE A 49 15.26 2.59 -23.12
CA PHE A 49 14.89 3.81 -23.85
C PHE A 49 15.99 4.24 -24.84
N GLU A 50 17.25 4.28 -24.40
CA GLU A 50 18.39 4.68 -25.22
C GLU A 50 18.71 3.69 -26.33
N SER A 51 18.34 2.42 -26.16
CA SER A 51 18.45 1.43 -27.25
C SER A 51 17.43 1.65 -28.37
N ARG A 52 16.40 2.46 -28.14
CA ARG A 52 15.25 2.64 -29.06
C ARG A 52 15.11 4.04 -29.62
N ILE A 53 15.54 5.05 -28.88
CA ILE A 53 15.34 6.47 -29.23
C ILE A 53 16.66 7.20 -29.12
N ASP A 54 17.06 7.87 -30.20
CA ASP A 54 18.18 8.79 -30.18
C ASP A 54 17.81 10.04 -29.37
N LYS A 55 18.55 10.29 -28.28
CA LYS A 55 18.24 11.40 -27.36
C LYS A 55 18.41 12.80 -27.98
N ALA A 56 19.14 12.92 -29.09
CA ALA A 56 19.41 14.21 -29.72
C ALA A 56 18.34 14.59 -30.76
N SER A 57 17.83 13.61 -31.51
CA SER A 57 16.90 13.80 -32.62
C SER A 57 15.51 13.19 -32.41
N ALA A 58 15.33 12.40 -31.35
CA ALA A 58 14.18 11.54 -31.11
C ALA A 58 13.92 10.51 -32.23
N ALA A 59 14.90 10.24 -33.10
CA ALA A 59 14.79 9.25 -34.15
C ALA A 59 14.75 7.82 -33.59
N CYS A 60 13.97 6.96 -34.22
CA CYS A 60 13.89 5.53 -33.90
C CYS A 60 15.23 4.81 -34.21
N ILE A 61 15.71 4.02 -33.26
CA ILE A 61 16.91 3.18 -33.36
C ILE A 61 16.49 1.69 -33.41
N GLY A 62 17.07 0.94 -34.35
CA GLY A 62 16.92 -0.53 -34.49
C GLY A 62 15.54 -0.98 -35.00
N ASP A 63 15.38 -2.29 -35.22
CA ASP A 63 14.12 -2.92 -35.63
C ASP A 63 13.33 -3.48 -34.44
N GLY A 64 12.00 -3.48 -34.55
CA GLY A 64 11.07 -3.52 -33.42
C GLY A 64 10.91 -4.83 -32.63
N ILE A 65 11.68 -5.88 -32.91
CA ILE A 65 11.22 -7.24 -32.63
C ILE A 65 12.27 -8.01 -31.84
N GLN A 66 12.04 -8.11 -30.52
CA GLN A 66 12.82 -8.85 -29.50
C GLN A 66 14.12 -8.19 -29.04
N SER A 67 13.99 -7.28 -28.08
CA SER A 67 15.12 -6.78 -27.31
C SER A 67 15.20 -7.53 -25.98
N VAL A 68 16.36 -8.12 -25.69
CA VAL A 68 16.70 -8.65 -24.34
C VAL A 68 16.42 -7.60 -23.26
N LEU A 69 16.62 -6.32 -23.58
CA LEU A 69 16.36 -5.19 -22.69
C LEU A 69 14.87 -4.98 -22.40
N ALA A 70 13.98 -5.35 -23.33
CA ALA A 70 12.53 -5.26 -23.08
C ALA A 70 12.11 -6.27 -22.01
N ARG A 71 12.62 -7.51 -22.11
CA ARG A 71 12.38 -8.55 -21.10
C ARG A 71 12.96 -8.16 -19.76
N GLU A 72 14.23 -7.70 -19.76
CA GLU A 72 14.88 -7.21 -18.54
C GLU A 72 14.10 -6.08 -17.89
N LEU A 73 13.61 -5.10 -18.67
CA LEU A 73 12.77 -4.02 -18.14
C LEU A 73 11.49 -4.55 -17.48
N CYS A 74 10.78 -5.48 -18.11
CA CYS A 74 9.57 -6.08 -17.54
C CYS A 74 9.86 -6.90 -16.28
N ASP A 75 10.95 -7.66 -16.26
CA ASP A 75 11.38 -8.46 -15.11
C ASP A 75 11.69 -7.53 -13.92
N ARG A 76 12.48 -6.46 -14.15
CA ARG A 76 12.78 -5.45 -13.12
C ARG A 76 11.54 -4.67 -12.67
N ALA A 77 10.62 -4.39 -13.57
CA ALA A 77 9.35 -3.75 -13.20
C ALA A 77 8.53 -4.64 -12.26
N SER A 78 8.49 -5.94 -12.53
CA SER A 78 7.80 -6.94 -11.70
C SER A 78 8.40 -7.04 -10.30
N GLU A 79 9.72 -6.89 -10.17
CA GLU A 79 10.43 -6.84 -8.88
C GLU A 79 10.08 -5.59 -8.07
N VAL A 80 9.80 -4.45 -8.72
CA VAL A 80 9.40 -3.21 -8.03
C VAL A 80 7.97 -3.30 -7.51
N HIS A 81 7.04 -3.75 -8.36
CA HIS A 81 5.65 -3.97 -7.97
C HIS A 81 4.94 -4.90 -8.97
N PRO A 82 4.08 -5.83 -8.53
CA PRO A 82 3.36 -6.75 -9.42
C PRO A 82 2.56 -6.05 -10.54
N LEU A 83 2.01 -4.86 -10.26
CA LEU A 83 1.27 -4.04 -11.23
C LEU A 83 2.15 -3.37 -12.30
N LEU A 84 3.44 -3.16 -12.05
CA LEU A 84 4.34 -2.61 -13.06
C LEU A 84 4.81 -3.71 -14.03
N GLY A 85 4.92 -4.95 -13.53
CA GLY A 85 5.27 -6.14 -14.31
C GLY A 85 4.14 -6.69 -15.17
N ASN A 86 2.92 -6.69 -14.65
CA ASN A 86 1.72 -7.04 -15.40
C ASN A 86 1.16 -5.78 -16.06
N ASP A 87 1.35 -5.62 -17.39
CA ASP A 87 0.92 -4.49 -18.28
C ASP A 87 -0.61 -4.30 -18.36
N SER A 88 -1.26 -4.36 -17.22
CA SER A 88 -2.66 -4.70 -17.11
C SER A 88 -3.48 -3.42 -16.97
N TYR A 89 -3.19 -2.46 -16.07
CA TYR A 89 -4.22 -1.43 -15.82
C TYR A 89 -3.81 -0.02 -15.38
N LEU A 90 -2.68 0.24 -14.69
CA LEU A 90 -2.49 1.53 -14.03
C LEU A 90 -1.08 2.09 -14.22
N ASP A 91 -0.90 3.04 -15.14
CA ASP A 91 0.42 3.59 -15.46
C ASP A 91 1.40 2.54 -16.01
N SER A 92 1.01 1.97 -17.15
CA SER A 92 1.84 1.06 -17.92
C SER A 92 3.26 1.59 -18.10
N LEU A 93 4.24 0.69 -18.16
CA LEU A 93 5.62 1.02 -18.55
C LEU A 93 5.66 1.86 -19.84
N SER A 94 4.69 1.67 -20.74
CA SER A 94 4.50 2.48 -21.95
C SER A 94 4.15 3.94 -21.66
N THR A 95 3.24 4.24 -20.73
CA THR A 95 2.91 5.62 -20.33
C THR A 95 4.15 6.28 -19.73
N MET A 96 4.89 5.58 -18.87
CA MET A 96 6.14 6.09 -18.32
C MET A 96 7.19 6.37 -19.40
N LEU A 97 7.32 5.50 -20.40
CA LEU A 97 8.23 5.67 -21.53
C LEU A 97 7.82 6.84 -22.43
N ILE A 98 6.52 6.99 -22.70
CA ILE A 98 5.98 8.10 -23.51
C ILE A 98 6.10 9.41 -22.76
N ASP A 99 5.85 9.44 -21.45
CA ASP A 99 6.07 10.63 -20.62
C ASP A 99 7.54 11.04 -20.61
N TYR A 100 8.43 10.07 -20.54
CA TYR A 100 9.87 10.32 -20.64
C TYR A 100 10.26 10.86 -22.02
N LEU A 101 9.67 10.32 -23.10
CA LEU A 101 9.81 10.86 -24.45
C LEU A 101 9.30 12.31 -24.52
N ASN A 102 8.10 12.58 -24.02
CA ASN A 102 7.50 13.92 -24.01
C ASN A 102 8.36 14.93 -23.25
N ALA A 103 8.84 14.55 -22.06
CA ALA A 103 9.75 15.38 -21.28
C ALA A 103 11.04 15.66 -22.07
N LEU A 104 11.61 14.64 -22.73
CA LEU A 104 12.79 14.79 -23.58
C LEU A 104 12.53 15.76 -24.75
N LEU A 105 11.44 15.58 -25.49
CA LEU A 105 11.07 16.43 -26.63
C LEU A 105 10.89 17.89 -26.18
N ILE A 106 10.15 18.13 -25.10
CA ILE A 106 9.89 19.48 -24.58
C ILE A 106 11.18 20.12 -24.08
N HIS A 107 11.98 19.42 -23.28
CA HIS A 107 13.23 19.96 -22.73
C HIS A 107 14.29 20.25 -23.80
N ARG A 108 14.31 19.45 -24.88
CA ARG A 108 15.27 19.61 -25.98
C ARG A 108 14.75 20.51 -27.11
N GLY A 109 13.47 20.90 -27.08
CA GLY A 109 12.85 21.68 -28.14
C GLY A 109 12.77 20.94 -29.47
N ILE A 110 12.59 19.61 -29.44
CA ILE A 110 12.44 18.78 -30.63
C ILE A 110 10.98 18.80 -31.06
N GLU A 111 10.71 19.23 -32.30
CA GLU A 111 9.38 19.29 -32.87
C GLU A 111 9.13 18.08 -33.77
N LEU A 112 8.15 17.25 -33.41
CA LEU A 112 7.66 16.15 -34.24
C LEU A 112 6.27 16.47 -34.80
N THR A 113 6.01 16.08 -36.06
CA THR A 113 4.62 16.04 -36.55
C THR A 113 3.84 14.95 -35.81
N LYS A 114 2.51 15.01 -35.86
CA LYS A 114 1.65 14.01 -35.21
C LYS A 114 1.97 12.58 -35.69
N GLU A 115 2.22 12.41 -36.97
CA GLU A 115 2.58 11.12 -37.58
C GLU A 115 3.94 10.63 -37.07
N GLN A 116 4.95 11.52 -37.06
CA GLN A 116 6.27 11.19 -36.54
C GLN A 116 6.23 10.83 -35.05
N TYR A 117 5.45 11.57 -34.26
CA TYR A 117 5.26 11.32 -32.85
C TYR A 117 4.64 9.94 -32.61
N PHE A 118 3.56 9.60 -33.32
CA PHE A 118 2.94 8.27 -33.20
C PHE A 118 3.86 7.15 -33.64
N GLN A 119 4.59 7.31 -34.75
CA GLN A 119 5.58 6.33 -35.18
C GLN A 119 6.64 6.11 -34.10
N THR A 120 7.14 7.18 -33.49
CA THR A 120 8.15 7.14 -32.43
C THR A 120 7.64 6.47 -31.16
N ALA A 121 6.44 6.86 -30.70
CA ALA A 121 5.81 6.28 -29.51
C ALA A 121 5.44 4.80 -29.72
N ILE A 122 5.00 4.42 -30.92
CA ILE A 122 4.71 3.03 -31.26
C ILE A 122 6.00 2.21 -31.23
N HIS A 123 7.06 2.70 -31.89
CA HIS A 123 8.38 2.06 -31.90
C HIS A 123 8.93 1.86 -30.49
N LEU A 124 8.76 2.84 -29.60
CA LEU A 124 9.26 2.75 -28.23
C LEU A 124 8.54 1.67 -27.42
N CYS A 125 7.23 1.51 -27.59
CA CYS A 125 6.43 0.63 -26.74
C CYS A 125 6.17 -0.76 -27.33
N ASP A 126 6.26 -0.96 -28.64
CA ASP A 126 5.98 -2.24 -29.33
C ASP A 126 6.68 -3.48 -28.72
N PRO A 127 7.98 -3.45 -28.38
CA PRO A 127 8.67 -4.63 -27.85
C PRO A 127 8.18 -5.09 -26.48
N ILE A 128 7.55 -4.20 -25.73
CA ILE A 128 6.95 -4.49 -24.41
C ILE A 128 5.56 -5.13 -24.59
N PHE A 129 4.95 -4.98 -25.77
CA PHE A 129 3.64 -5.51 -26.11
C PHE A 129 3.72 -6.83 -26.88
N HIS A 130 3.38 -7.94 -26.25
CA HIS A 130 3.32 -9.25 -26.92
C HIS A 130 1.93 -9.72 -27.37
N CYS A 131 0.85 -8.97 -27.13
CA CYS A 131 -0.47 -9.39 -27.61
C CYS A 131 -1.41 -8.22 -27.90
N GLY A 132 -2.09 -8.28 -29.06
CA GLY A 132 -3.22 -7.40 -29.42
C GLY A 132 -4.46 -7.58 -28.53
N ILE A 133 -4.35 -8.31 -27.42
CA ILE A 133 -5.39 -8.55 -26.42
C ILE A 133 -4.72 -8.51 -25.04
N ALA A 134 -4.11 -7.40 -24.68
CA ALA A 134 -3.98 -7.08 -23.26
C ALA A 134 -5.41 -6.89 -22.76
N ARG A 135 -5.97 -7.95 -22.13
CA ARG A 135 -7.30 -7.91 -21.53
C ARG A 135 -7.30 -6.74 -20.55
N GLY A 136 -8.02 -5.70 -20.93
CA GLY A 136 -8.58 -4.66 -20.09
C GLY A 136 -7.87 -3.34 -19.89
N ARG A 137 -7.06 -2.87 -20.84
CA ARG A 137 -6.67 -1.44 -20.80
C ARG A 137 -7.88 -0.54 -20.53
N ILE A 138 -7.73 0.41 -19.61
CA ILE A 138 -8.76 1.41 -19.33
C ILE A 138 -9.10 2.20 -20.61
N LYS A 139 -8.14 2.33 -21.54
CA LYS A 139 -8.30 2.98 -22.85
C LYS A 139 -7.62 2.19 -23.98
N PRO A 140 -8.18 2.16 -25.21
CA PRO A 140 -7.49 1.69 -26.41
C PRO A 140 -6.12 2.36 -26.60
N ARG A 141 -5.17 1.65 -27.21
CA ARG A 141 -3.80 2.16 -27.47
C ARG A 141 -3.80 3.53 -28.16
N GLN A 142 -4.67 3.68 -29.17
CA GLN A 142 -4.76 4.88 -29.97
C GLN A 142 -5.22 6.09 -29.15
N GLU A 143 -6.26 5.92 -28.32
CA GLU A 143 -6.76 6.99 -27.44
C GLU A 143 -5.70 7.42 -26.41
N LEU A 144 -4.90 6.48 -25.90
CA LEU A 144 -3.80 6.79 -24.98
C LEU A 144 -2.72 7.62 -25.68
N LEU A 145 -2.29 7.21 -26.88
CA LEU A 145 -1.32 7.97 -27.66
C LEU A 145 -1.84 9.36 -28.05
N GLU A 146 -3.12 9.47 -28.39
CA GLU A 146 -3.76 10.76 -28.66
C GLU A 146 -3.80 11.67 -27.43
N ALA A 147 -4.14 11.13 -26.26
CA ALA A 147 -4.09 11.89 -25.01
C ALA A 147 -2.67 12.38 -24.70
N GLN A 148 -1.67 11.52 -24.89
CA GLN A 148 -0.27 11.85 -24.67
C GLN A 148 0.27 12.89 -25.66
N TYR A 149 -0.11 12.79 -26.93
CA TYR A 149 0.23 13.79 -27.92
C TYR A 149 -0.34 15.18 -27.57
N ARG A 150 -1.57 15.25 -27.03
CA ARG A 150 -2.17 16.52 -26.57
C ARG A 150 -1.38 17.15 -25.43
N ILE A 151 -0.80 16.33 -24.53
CA ILE A 151 0.07 16.83 -23.45
C ILE A 151 1.34 17.43 -24.03
N TYR A 152 1.99 16.70 -24.95
CA TYR A 152 3.17 17.16 -25.69
C TYR A 152 2.90 18.46 -26.47
N GLU A 153 1.82 18.51 -27.26
CA GLU A 153 1.42 19.65 -28.07
C GLU A 153 1.18 20.91 -27.23
N LYS A 154 0.56 20.76 -26.06
CA LYS A 154 0.34 21.85 -25.09
C LYS A 154 1.59 22.20 -24.28
N ARG A 155 2.67 21.42 -24.39
CA ARG A 155 3.87 21.49 -23.56
C ARG A 155 3.54 21.48 -22.06
N ASP A 156 2.53 20.70 -21.68
CA ASP A 156 2.03 20.65 -20.31
C ASP A 156 2.92 19.76 -19.44
N MET A 157 4.07 20.32 -19.04
CA MET A 157 5.04 19.65 -18.16
C MET A 157 4.46 19.26 -16.80
N LYS A 158 3.33 19.85 -16.38
CA LYS A 158 2.67 19.50 -15.10
C LYS A 158 1.84 18.23 -15.24
N ALA A 159 1.30 17.97 -16.42
CA ALA A 159 0.56 16.74 -16.73
C ALA A 159 1.50 15.55 -16.98
N LEU A 160 2.80 15.79 -17.23
CA LEU A 160 3.79 14.73 -17.33
C LEU A 160 4.14 14.18 -15.96
N ILE A 161 3.88 12.89 -15.79
CA ILE A 161 4.22 12.15 -14.58
C ILE A 161 5.75 11.95 -14.54
N GLY A 162 6.41 11.87 -15.70
CA GLY A 162 7.86 12.08 -15.85
C GLY A 162 8.69 10.78 -15.80
N GLY A 163 8.12 9.68 -16.27
CA GLY A 163 8.80 8.38 -16.36
C GLY A 163 9.20 7.80 -15.00
N HIS A 164 10.31 7.04 -14.95
CA HIS A 164 10.78 6.38 -13.72
C HIS A 164 11.13 7.36 -12.58
N VAL A 165 11.39 8.63 -12.88
CA VAL A 165 11.62 9.68 -11.87
C VAL A 165 10.37 9.88 -11.00
N HIS A 166 9.18 9.65 -11.57
CA HIS A 166 7.94 9.69 -10.80
C HIS A 166 7.90 8.62 -9.71
N LEU A 167 8.30 7.38 -10.03
CA LEU A 167 8.27 6.29 -9.05
C LEU A 167 9.13 6.61 -7.83
N VAL A 168 10.28 7.25 -8.02
CA VAL A 168 11.13 7.73 -6.91
C VAL A 168 10.42 8.78 -6.07
N ARG A 169 9.78 9.74 -6.74
CA ARG A 169 9.04 10.82 -6.08
C ARG A 169 7.85 10.27 -5.30
N LEU A 170 7.09 9.36 -5.91
CA LEU A 170 5.97 8.65 -5.30
C LEU A 170 6.43 7.82 -4.10
N GLN A 171 7.49 7.01 -4.25
CA GLN A 171 8.06 6.23 -3.15
C GLN A 171 8.44 7.12 -1.96
N LYS A 172 9.12 8.25 -2.22
CA LYS A 172 9.45 9.24 -1.19
C LYS A 172 8.20 9.84 -0.54
N GLN A 173 7.18 10.16 -1.34
CA GLN A 173 5.92 10.73 -0.87
C GLN A 173 5.17 9.75 0.05
N LEU A 174 5.09 8.47 -0.34
CA LEU A 174 4.48 7.42 0.46
C LEU A 174 5.26 7.18 1.76
N ARG A 175 6.61 7.15 1.72
CA ARG A 175 7.43 7.09 2.95
C ARG A 175 7.11 8.22 3.92
N LEU A 176 6.93 9.45 3.40
CA LEU A 176 6.54 10.60 4.21
C LEU A 176 5.15 10.41 4.81
N TRP A 177 4.16 9.99 4.03
CA TRP A 177 2.82 9.75 4.57
C TRP A 177 2.82 8.64 5.63
N LEU A 178 3.49 7.51 5.39
CA LEU A 178 3.62 6.45 6.37
C LEU A 178 4.21 6.98 7.68
N TYR A 179 5.34 7.70 7.63
CA TYR A 179 5.99 8.22 8.84
C TYR A 179 5.17 9.30 9.56
N TRP A 180 4.68 10.30 8.83
CA TRP A 180 4.03 11.46 9.43
C TRP A 180 2.60 11.20 9.87
N ILE A 181 1.89 10.30 9.17
CA ILE A 181 0.47 10.04 9.39
C ILE A 181 0.27 8.74 10.18
N LEU A 182 0.82 7.63 9.72
CA LEU A 182 0.44 6.30 10.20
C LEU A 182 1.41 5.68 11.22
N ASP A 183 2.68 6.11 11.26
CA ASP A 183 3.70 5.47 12.07
C ASP A 183 3.47 5.71 13.57
N ALA A 184 2.99 4.68 14.25
CA ALA A 184 2.75 4.69 15.69
C ALA A 184 4.06 4.64 16.51
N SER A 185 5.19 4.26 15.89
CA SER A 185 6.50 4.27 16.53
C SER A 185 7.16 5.66 16.55
N ALA A 186 6.64 6.62 15.77
CA ALA A 186 7.11 8.00 15.74
C ALA A 186 6.79 8.72 17.06
N ALA A 187 7.71 8.64 18.03
CA ALA A 187 7.54 9.19 19.38
C ALA A 187 7.11 10.66 19.41
N ARG A 188 7.58 11.44 18.41
CA ARG A 188 7.29 12.87 18.24
C ARG A 188 5.81 13.16 18.02
N PHE A 189 5.06 12.21 17.46
CA PHE A 189 3.64 12.32 17.13
C PHE A 189 2.76 11.40 17.99
N SER A 190 3.31 10.78 19.04
CA SER A 190 2.62 9.77 19.86
C SER A 190 1.34 10.25 20.54
N LYS A 191 1.20 11.57 20.76
CA LYS A 191 0.03 12.18 21.40
C LYS A 191 -1.04 12.68 20.41
N LEU A 192 -0.75 12.63 19.11
CA LEU A 192 -1.63 13.17 18.07
C LEU A 192 -2.49 12.05 17.46
N THR A 193 -3.76 12.36 17.20
CA THR A 193 -4.63 11.50 16.39
C THR A 193 -4.21 11.49 14.92
N ILE A 194 -4.69 10.53 14.14
CA ILE A 194 -4.39 10.46 12.70
C ILE A 194 -4.87 11.73 11.98
N ASP A 195 -6.05 12.26 12.31
CA ASP A 195 -6.55 13.52 11.75
C ASP A 195 -5.67 14.72 12.08
N GLU A 196 -5.17 14.81 13.31
CA GLU A 196 -4.22 15.84 13.71
C GLU A 196 -2.90 15.72 12.95
N ARG A 197 -2.42 14.49 12.75
CA ARG A 197 -1.23 14.20 11.95
C ARG A 197 -1.43 14.56 10.46
N CYS A 198 -2.58 14.24 9.87
CA CYS A 198 -2.94 14.66 8.52
C CYS A 198 -2.93 16.19 8.38
N ARG A 199 -3.52 16.91 9.34
CA ARG A 199 -3.50 18.38 9.37
C ARG A 199 -2.09 18.94 9.52
N LEU A 200 -1.28 18.36 10.41
CA LEU A 200 0.13 18.75 10.59
C LEU A 200 0.94 18.51 9.32
N TYR A 201 0.80 17.34 8.71
CA TYR A 201 1.43 17.00 7.44
C TYR A 201 1.07 18.05 6.38
N ARG A 202 -0.23 18.34 6.21
CA ARG A 202 -0.68 19.36 5.27
C ARG A 202 -0.08 20.73 5.59
N GLN A 203 0.04 21.13 6.85
CA GLN A 203 0.62 22.42 7.23
C GLN A 203 2.12 22.51 6.89
N VAL A 204 2.88 21.45 7.15
CA VAL A 204 4.33 21.40 6.92
C VAL A 204 4.66 21.26 5.43
N PHE A 205 3.87 20.47 4.71
CA PHE A 205 4.13 20.07 3.32
C PHE A 205 3.15 20.69 2.31
N ASN A 206 2.37 21.72 2.69
CA ASN A 206 1.36 22.38 1.84
C ASN A 206 1.90 22.94 0.51
N THR A 207 3.23 22.97 0.34
CA THR A 207 3.97 23.48 -0.82
C THR A 207 4.76 22.41 -1.57
N SER A 208 4.80 21.15 -1.11
CA SER A 208 5.45 20.08 -1.87
C SER A 208 4.54 19.66 -3.03
N GLY A 209 4.90 20.04 -4.26
CA GLY A 209 4.12 19.91 -5.50
C GLY A 209 3.76 18.49 -5.97
N ILE A 210 3.78 17.49 -5.10
CA ILE A 210 3.16 16.17 -5.35
C ILE A 210 1.78 16.09 -4.65
N SER A 211 1.46 17.05 -3.78
CA SER A 211 0.26 17.02 -2.93
C SER A 211 -0.96 17.80 -3.45
N SER A 212 -0.91 18.49 -4.59
CA SER A 212 -2.00 19.42 -4.93
C SER A 212 -3.24 18.78 -5.57
N ASP A 213 -3.15 17.64 -6.26
CA ASP A 213 -4.22 17.25 -7.21
C ASP A 213 -4.62 15.76 -7.22
N LEU A 214 -4.31 14.97 -6.18
CA LEU A 214 -4.90 13.63 -6.05
C LEU A 214 -6.37 13.75 -5.63
N ILE A 215 -7.24 13.87 -6.63
CA ILE A 215 -8.69 13.96 -6.45
C ILE A 215 -9.27 12.55 -6.54
N PHE A 216 -9.85 12.07 -5.44
CA PHE A 216 -10.59 10.80 -5.42
C PHE A 216 -12.06 11.07 -5.68
N THR A 217 -12.61 10.49 -6.75
CA THR A 217 -14.06 10.48 -6.99
C THR A 217 -14.65 9.28 -6.26
N GLU A 218 -15.45 9.53 -5.22
CA GLU A 218 -16.17 8.50 -4.45
C GLU A 218 -17.63 8.41 -4.92
N ARG A 219 -18.12 7.20 -5.17
CA ARG A 219 -19.52 6.92 -5.50
C ARG A 219 -20.05 5.79 -4.62
N PHE A 220 -21.34 5.84 -4.27
CA PHE A 220 -22.00 4.77 -3.52
C PHE A 220 -22.81 3.88 -4.45
N THR A 221 -22.66 2.57 -4.29
CA THR A 221 -23.41 1.58 -5.07
C THR A 221 -24.15 0.60 -4.16
N TRP A 222 -25.43 0.38 -4.48
CA TRP A 222 -26.34 -0.50 -3.73
C TRP A 222 -26.29 -1.96 -4.20
N SER A 223 -25.64 -2.23 -5.33
CA SER A 223 -25.43 -3.55 -5.89
C SER A 223 -23.98 -3.98 -5.72
N ARG A 224 -23.75 -5.26 -5.40
CA ARG A 224 -22.41 -5.85 -5.60
C ARG A 224 -22.03 -5.64 -7.08
N PRO A 225 -20.91 -4.98 -7.41
CA PRO A 225 -20.42 -4.96 -8.77
C PRO A 225 -20.24 -6.42 -9.22
N ARG A 226 -21.05 -6.87 -10.18
CA ARG A 226 -20.99 -8.24 -10.68
C ARG A 226 -19.67 -8.44 -11.43
N ARG A 227 -19.18 -9.69 -11.44
CA ARG A 227 -18.25 -10.20 -12.47
C ARG A 227 -18.94 -10.18 -13.82
N GLU A 228 -19.28 -9.01 -14.33
CA GLU A 228 -19.67 -8.89 -15.72
C GLU A 228 -18.37 -8.85 -16.51
N ILE A 229 -18.08 -9.96 -17.19
CA ILE A 229 -17.18 -9.95 -18.33
C ILE A 229 -17.87 -9.02 -19.33
N LEU A 230 -17.56 -7.73 -19.31
CA LEU A 230 -18.16 -6.79 -20.24
C LEU A 230 -17.57 -7.12 -21.61
N SER A 231 -18.41 -7.60 -22.51
CA SER A 231 -18.07 -7.61 -23.93
C SER A 231 -17.83 -6.16 -24.35
N ILE A 232 -16.91 -5.98 -25.29
CA ILE A 232 -16.48 -4.67 -25.83
C ILE A 232 -17.66 -3.80 -26.35
N GLU A 233 -18.84 -4.40 -26.54
CA GLU A 233 -20.06 -3.76 -27.04
C GLU A 233 -20.79 -2.92 -26.00
N SER A 234 -20.51 -3.05 -24.69
CA SER A 234 -21.31 -2.40 -23.65
C SER A 234 -20.87 -0.97 -23.29
N TYR A 235 -19.82 -0.42 -23.91
CA TYR A 235 -19.28 0.90 -23.54
C TYR A 235 -19.71 2.07 -24.43
N VAL A 236 -20.67 1.85 -25.33
CA VAL A 236 -21.31 2.96 -26.05
C VAL A 236 -22.81 2.70 -26.06
N GLN A 237 -23.50 3.02 -24.97
CA GLN A 237 -24.90 3.39 -25.13
C GLN A 237 -24.90 4.73 -25.85
N ARG A 238 -25.20 4.71 -27.15
CA ARG A 238 -25.42 5.93 -27.92
C ARG A 238 -26.62 6.63 -27.28
N PRO A 239 -26.72 7.97 -27.37
CA PRO A 239 -27.91 8.70 -26.91
C PRO A 239 -29.23 8.16 -27.50
N GLU A 240 -29.13 7.45 -28.61
CA GLU A 240 -30.20 6.79 -29.37
C GLU A 240 -30.71 5.52 -28.64
N ASP A 241 -29.81 4.77 -27.98
CA ASP A 241 -30.15 3.58 -27.18
C ASP A 241 -30.84 3.95 -25.85
N ILE A 242 -30.59 5.16 -25.33
CA ILE A 242 -31.30 5.73 -24.17
C ILE A 242 -32.77 6.02 -24.52
N LEU A 243 -33.07 6.35 -25.78
CA LEU A 243 -34.44 6.58 -26.26
C LEU A 243 -35.20 5.26 -26.51
N GLU A 244 -34.53 4.19 -26.93
CA GLU A 244 -35.15 2.85 -27.00
C GLU A 244 -35.44 2.28 -25.60
N TRP A 245 -34.55 2.50 -24.63
CA TRP A 245 -34.78 2.11 -23.22
C TRP A 245 -35.98 2.84 -22.57
N GLN A 246 -36.35 4.01 -23.11
CA GLN A 246 -37.56 4.72 -22.69
C GLN A 246 -38.85 4.11 -23.27
N GLN A 247 -38.80 3.31 -24.34
CA GLN A 247 -39.99 2.65 -24.88
C GLN A 247 -40.33 1.33 -24.17
N GLU A 248 -39.33 0.66 -23.56
CA GLU A 248 -39.52 -0.47 -22.65
C GLU A 248 -40.15 -0.07 -21.28
N THR A 249 -40.44 1.22 -21.07
CA THR A 249 -40.99 1.76 -19.79
C THR A 249 -42.45 1.44 -19.51
N LYS A 250 -43.11 0.53 -20.24
CA LYS A 250 -44.47 0.10 -19.88
C LYS A 250 -44.47 -0.68 -18.55
N GLU A 251 -43.53 -1.60 -18.37
CA GLU A 251 -43.37 -2.37 -17.12
C GLU A 251 -42.86 -1.49 -15.97
N LYS A 252 -41.93 -0.56 -16.22
CA LYS A 252 -41.41 0.33 -15.15
C LYS A 252 -42.42 1.39 -14.69
N LYS A 253 -43.33 1.83 -15.56
CA LYS A 253 -44.44 2.71 -15.14
C LYS A 253 -45.42 2.00 -14.22
N GLU A 254 -45.68 0.71 -14.44
CA GLU A 254 -46.48 -0.11 -13.51
C GLU A 254 -45.77 -0.22 -12.15
N HIS A 255 -44.47 -0.56 -12.12
CA HIS A 255 -43.73 -0.64 -10.86
C HIS A 255 -43.69 0.70 -10.11
N ALA A 256 -43.40 1.82 -10.79
CA ALA A 256 -43.35 3.15 -10.17
C ALA A 256 -44.74 3.69 -9.77
N GLN A 257 -45.83 3.13 -10.31
CA GLN A 257 -47.19 3.41 -9.89
C GLN A 257 -47.54 2.58 -8.64
N THR A 258 -47.24 1.28 -8.63
CA THR A 258 -47.43 0.39 -7.47
C THR A 258 -46.62 0.84 -6.25
N PHE A 259 -45.39 1.34 -6.44
CA PHE A 259 -44.58 1.90 -5.34
C PHE A 259 -45.14 3.20 -4.75
N ARG A 260 -45.83 4.02 -5.55
CA ARG A 260 -46.54 5.22 -5.05
C ARG A 260 -47.80 4.87 -4.26
N GLU A 261 -48.42 3.74 -4.57
CA GLU A 261 -49.62 3.24 -3.88
C GLU A 261 -49.26 2.50 -2.57
N LEU A 262 -48.03 1.99 -2.42
CA LEU A 262 -47.54 1.35 -1.19
C LEU A 262 -47.33 2.32 0.00
N ASP A 263 -47.08 3.60 -0.27
CA ASP A 263 -46.89 4.64 0.77
C ASP A 263 -48.24 5.17 1.33
N GLY A 264 -49.37 4.78 0.74
CA GLY A 264 -50.71 5.19 1.16
C GLY A 264 -51.68 4.03 1.16
N ASP A 265 -51.91 3.45 2.34
CA ASP A 265 -52.96 2.48 2.68
C ASP A 265 -53.18 1.28 1.73
N VAL A 266 -52.66 0.12 2.17
CA VAL A 266 -53.08 -1.26 1.86
C VAL A 266 -53.43 -1.55 0.40
N VAL A 267 -52.43 -1.53 -0.47
CA VAL A 267 -52.50 -2.21 -1.76
C VAL A 267 -52.39 -3.72 -1.53
N VAL A 268 -53.43 -4.46 -1.94
CA VAL A 268 -53.35 -5.93 -2.04
C VAL A 268 -52.52 -6.27 -3.27
N LEU A 269 -51.26 -6.62 -3.05
CA LEU A 269 -50.37 -7.11 -4.10
C LEU A 269 -50.93 -8.43 -4.66
N ASP A 270 -51.00 -8.52 -5.99
CA ASP A 270 -51.34 -9.77 -6.70
C ASP A 270 -50.33 -10.88 -6.32
N GLY A 271 -50.84 -12.11 -6.22
CA GLY A 271 -50.22 -13.25 -5.55
C GLY A 271 -48.87 -13.71 -6.09
N GLU A 272 -48.48 -13.41 -7.32
CA GLU A 272 -47.11 -13.70 -7.79
C GLU A 272 -46.10 -12.63 -7.35
N LEU A 273 -46.47 -11.35 -7.44
CA LEU A 273 -45.65 -10.23 -7.00
C LEU A 273 -45.54 -10.18 -5.46
N ASP A 274 -46.63 -10.47 -4.73
CA ASP A 274 -46.64 -10.58 -3.26
C ASP A 274 -45.76 -11.73 -2.77
N ARG A 275 -45.80 -12.90 -3.43
CA ARG A 275 -44.90 -14.02 -3.11
C ARG A 275 -43.44 -13.68 -3.41
N TYR A 276 -43.17 -13.00 -4.52
CA TYR A 276 -41.83 -12.54 -4.85
C TYR A 276 -41.31 -11.52 -3.82
N LEU A 277 -42.11 -10.51 -3.46
CA LEU A 277 -41.75 -9.49 -2.47
C LEU A 277 -41.56 -10.09 -1.09
N LYS A 278 -42.47 -10.96 -0.62
CA LYS A 278 -42.29 -11.69 0.66
C LYS A 278 -41.01 -12.52 0.65
N GLY A 279 -40.76 -13.28 -0.42
CA GLY A 279 -39.53 -14.04 -0.58
C GLY A 279 -38.26 -13.17 -0.64
N ALA A 280 -38.33 -11.98 -1.22
CA ALA A 280 -37.23 -11.02 -1.24
C ALA A 280 -37.00 -10.36 0.13
N ILE A 281 -38.07 -10.05 0.86
CA ILE A 281 -38.03 -9.52 2.24
C ILE A 281 -37.44 -10.54 3.19
N ASP A 282 -37.86 -11.80 3.11
CA ASP A 282 -37.35 -12.87 3.97
C ASP A 282 -35.86 -13.12 3.67
N LYS A 283 -35.44 -13.14 2.40
CA LYS A 283 -34.02 -13.17 2.00
C LYS A 283 -33.23 -11.96 2.49
N ALA A 284 -33.83 -10.77 2.48
CA ALA A 284 -33.18 -9.55 3.00
C ALA A 284 -33.01 -9.60 4.52
N LYS A 285 -33.97 -10.19 5.25
CA LYS A 285 -33.89 -10.40 6.71
C LYS A 285 -32.88 -11.48 7.10
N GLU A 286 -32.68 -12.48 6.25
CA GLU A 286 -31.67 -13.54 6.42
C GLU A 286 -30.25 -13.07 6.04
N SER A 287 -30.11 -11.91 5.38
CA SER A 287 -28.82 -11.37 4.98
C SER A 287 -28.28 -10.41 6.06
N ASP A 288 -27.20 -10.82 6.73
CA ASP A 288 -26.54 -9.99 7.76
C ASP A 288 -25.75 -8.78 7.19
N GLU A 289 -25.61 -8.65 5.86
CA GLU A 289 -24.78 -7.62 5.24
C GLU A 289 -25.55 -6.80 4.18
N VAL A 290 -25.99 -5.59 4.56
CA VAL A 290 -26.13 -4.51 3.60
C VAL A 290 -24.74 -3.96 3.34
N ALA A 291 -24.04 -4.57 2.38
CA ALA A 291 -22.77 -4.01 1.95
C ALA A 291 -23.04 -2.78 1.06
N LEU A 292 -23.08 -1.61 1.68
CA LEU A 292 -22.86 -0.34 0.97
C LEU A 292 -21.42 -0.38 0.43
N PHE A 293 -21.28 -0.32 -0.89
CA PHE A 293 -19.97 -0.31 -1.52
C PHE A 293 -19.57 1.11 -1.89
N ASN A 294 -18.37 1.50 -1.48
CA ASN A 294 -17.71 2.69 -1.99
C ASN A 294 -16.96 2.31 -3.27
N GLU A 295 -17.15 3.10 -4.31
CA GLU A 295 -16.44 2.99 -5.57
C GLU A 295 -15.51 4.19 -5.72
N TYR A 296 -14.23 3.93 -5.96
CA TYR A 296 -13.22 4.95 -6.24
C TYR A 296 -12.80 4.87 -7.69
N GLU A 297 -12.76 6.02 -8.37
CA GLU A 297 -12.13 6.13 -9.69
C GLU A 297 -10.61 6.25 -9.53
N VAL A 298 -9.86 5.26 -10.05
CA VAL A 298 -8.39 5.26 -10.04
C VAL A 298 -7.86 5.33 -11.47
N ASN A 299 -6.98 6.31 -11.70
CA ASN A 299 -6.48 6.66 -13.03
C ASN A 299 -5.08 6.11 -13.31
N ASP A 300 -4.21 6.02 -12.30
CA ASP A 300 -2.82 5.58 -12.43
C ASP A 300 -2.33 4.86 -11.15
N PHE A 301 -1.08 4.39 -11.21
CA PHE A 301 -0.44 3.66 -10.10
C PHE A 301 -0.27 4.52 -8.84
N ALA A 302 0.00 5.82 -9.01
CA ALA A 302 0.15 6.74 -7.89
C ALA A 302 -1.17 6.95 -7.14
N HIS A 303 -2.28 7.12 -7.86
CA HIS A 303 -3.62 7.19 -7.31
C HIS A 303 -3.97 5.94 -6.50
N LEU A 304 -3.59 4.76 -6.97
CA LEU A 304 -3.84 3.50 -6.27
C LEU A 304 -3.12 3.45 -4.91
N LEU A 305 -1.79 3.63 -4.90
CA LEU A 305 -1.00 3.58 -3.66
C LEU A 305 -1.38 4.70 -2.70
N ALA A 306 -1.76 5.87 -3.23
CA ALA A 306 -2.27 6.96 -2.41
C ALA A 306 -3.64 6.66 -1.80
N LEU A 307 -4.53 6.01 -2.54
CA LEU A 307 -5.81 5.56 -2.00
C LEU A 307 -5.60 4.56 -0.87
N GLU A 308 -4.65 3.63 -1.04
CA GLU A 308 -4.32 2.64 -0.01
C GLU A 308 -3.93 3.31 1.31
N VAL A 309 -2.99 4.26 1.27
CA VAL A 309 -2.60 5.04 2.47
C VAL A 309 -3.78 5.83 3.05
N ARG A 310 -4.64 6.40 2.20
CA ARG A 310 -5.85 7.12 2.64
C ARG A 310 -6.83 6.19 3.38
N LEU A 311 -7.06 4.98 2.86
CA LEU A 311 -7.95 4.00 3.48
C LEU A 311 -7.39 3.53 4.82
N MET A 312 -6.09 3.23 4.89
CA MET A 312 -5.41 2.90 6.15
C MET A 312 -5.55 4.02 7.19
N ALA A 313 -5.46 5.29 6.77
CA ALA A 313 -5.67 6.42 7.65
C ALA A 313 -7.12 6.51 8.15
N ALA A 314 -8.10 6.27 7.27
CA ALA A 314 -9.52 6.27 7.62
C ALA A 314 -9.87 5.15 8.61
N GLU A 315 -9.28 3.97 8.46
CA GLU A 315 -9.46 2.80 9.33
C GLU A 315 -8.62 2.86 10.61
N SER A 316 -7.79 3.89 10.76
CA SER A 316 -6.84 4.01 11.86
C SER A 316 -5.90 2.82 12.02
N THR A 317 -5.44 2.26 10.89
CA THR A 317 -4.53 1.13 10.85
C THR A 317 -3.22 1.46 11.57
N SER A 318 -2.88 0.65 12.57
CA SER A 318 -1.65 0.80 13.35
C SER A 318 -0.44 0.30 12.56
N VAL A 319 0.35 1.22 12.00
CA VAL A 319 1.58 0.93 11.26
C VAL A 319 2.79 1.25 12.13
N LYS A 320 3.84 0.41 12.08
CA LYS A 320 5.09 0.63 12.81
C LYS A 320 6.32 0.27 11.98
N SER A 321 7.44 0.94 12.25
CA SER A 321 8.75 0.47 11.80
C SER A 321 9.28 -0.61 12.75
N CYS A 322 9.72 -1.75 12.20
CA CYS A 322 10.30 -2.84 12.98
C CYS A 322 11.65 -2.42 13.59
N ARG A 323 11.84 -2.59 14.90
CA ARG A 323 13.10 -2.20 15.58
C ARG A 323 14.34 -2.99 15.15
N HIS A 324 14.17 -4.12 14.48
CA HIS A 324 15.28 -4.93 13.99
C HIS A 324 15.58 -4.66 12.51
N CYS A 325 14.61 -4.87 11.61
CA CYS A 325 14.83 -4.70 10.17
C CYS A 325 14.48 -3.32 9.61
N SER A 326 13.96 -2.40 10.43
CA SER A 326 13.53 -1.03 10.07
C SER A 326 12.40 -0.91 9.05
N ARG A 327 11.88 -2.03 8.53
CA ARG A 327 10.77 -2.05 7.56
C ARG A 327 9.41 -1.85 8.23
N TYR A 328 8.50 -1.18 7.53
CA TYR A 328 7.12 -0.98 7.96
C TYR A 328 6.30 -2.28 7.98
N PHE A 329 5.41 -2.41 8.96
CA PHE A 329 4.46 -3.51 9.10
C PHE A 329 3.21 -3.07 9.88
N ILE A 330 2.11 -3.82 9.74
CA ILE A 330 0.90 -3.61 10.53
C ILE A 330 1.08 -4.26 11.91
N ALA A 331 0.81 -3.49 12.96
CA ALA A 331 0.88 -3.96 14.33
C ALA A 331 -0.53 -4.05 14.93
N GLU A 332 -1.03 -5.27 15.12
CA GLU A 332 -2.33 -5.55 15.76
C GLU A 332 -2.44 -4.95 17.17
N LYS A 333 -1.30 -4.87 17.88
CA LYS A 333 -1.23 -4.35 19.25
C LYS A 333 -0.11 -3.32 19.37
N SER A 334 -0.35 -2.32 20.21
CA SER A 334 0.62 -1.28 20.54
C SER A 334 1.89 -1.80 21.21
N THR A 335 1.89 -3.02 21.76
CA THR A 335 3.06 -3.66 22.39
C THR A 335 3.99 -4.37 21.40
N ILE A 336 3.54 -4.63 20.17
CA ILE A 336 4.36 -5.31 19.16
C ILE A 336 5.40 -4.31 18.62
N GLU A 337 6.69 -4.67 18.70
CA GLU A 337 7.82 -3.82 18.25
C GLU A 337 8.61 -4.41 17.07
N TYR A 338 8.34 -5.67 16.73
CA TYR A 338 9.06 -6.44 15.72
C TYR A 338 8.06 -7.13 14.78
N CYS A 339 8.40 -7.22 13.50
CA CYS A 339 7.59 -7.96 12.52
C CYS A 339 7.91 -9.47 12.56
N ASN A 340 7.09 -10.28 11.89
CA ASN A 340 7.26 -11.73 11.76
C ASN A 340 8.12 -12.15 10.54
N ARG A 341 8.70 -11.18 9.81
CA ARG A 341 9.53 -11.46 8.62
C ARG A 341 10.92 -11.94 9.03
N ILE A 342 11.54 -12.72 8.14
CA ILE A 342 12.97 -13.05 8.21
C ILE A 342 13.71 -11.95 7.46
N ALA A 343 14.58 -11.22 8.16
CA ALA A 343 15.37 -10.16 7.55
C ALA A 343 16.44 -10.74 6.61
N PRO A 344 16.89 -9.99 5.57
CA PRO A 344 17.96 -10.46 4.70
C PRO A 344 19.22 -10.84 5.49
N GLY A 345 19.72 -12.06 5.26
CA GLY A 345 20.92 -12.58 5.95
C GLY A 345 20.66 -13.24 7.31
N GLU A 346 19.42 -13.24 7.81
CA GLU A 346 19.05 -13.87 9.08
C GLU A 346 18.40 -15.25 8.88
N SER A 347 18.46 -16.11 9.89
CA SER A 347 17.88 -17.46 9.85
C SER A 347 16.57 -17.59 10.64
N ALA A 348 16.14 -16.53 11.33
CA ALA A 348 14.93 -16.53 12.16
C ALA A 348 14.15 -15.21 12.03
N PRO A 349 12.86 -15.19 12.39
CA PRO A 349 12.04 -13.98 12.34
C PRO A 349 12.50 -12.85 13.27
N CYS A 350 12.17 -11.60 12.91
CA CYS A 350 12.57 -10.41 13.65
C CYS A 350 12.03 -10.37 15.09
N ASP A 351 10.87 -10.96 15.37
CA ASP A 351 10.26 -11.05 16.70
C ASP A 351 10.97 -12.04 17.64
N VAL A 352 11.76 -12.97 17.10
CA VAL A 352 12.62 -13.87 17.87
C VAL A 352 14.01 -13.26 18.08
N ILE A 353 14.59 -12.68 17.02
CA ILE A 353 15.95 -12.14 17.04
C ILE A 353 16.00 -10.78 17.73
N GLY A 354 15.06 -9.90 17.40
CA GLY A 354 15.02 -8.51 17.82
C GLY A 354 15.06 -8.34 19.34
N PRO A 355 14.18 -8.97 20.12
CA PRO A 355 14.24 -8.88 21.59
C PRO A 355 15.57 -9.38 22.17
N ARG A 356 16.17 -10.42 21.60
CA ARG A 356 17.46 -10.96 22.05
C ARG A 356 18.60 -10.00 21.81
N GLN A 357 18.67 -9.41 20.61
CA GLN A 357 19.70 -8.43 20.26
C GLN A 357 19.53 -7.13 21.07
N SER A 358 18.30 -6.62 21.18
CA SER A 358 18.00 -5.43 21.98
C SER A 358 18.37 -5.63 23.44
N PHE A 359 18.05 -6.80 24.02
CA PHE A 359 18.45 -7.12 25.38
C PHE A 359 19.96 -7.28 25.52
N SER A 360 20.64 -7.89 24.55
CA SER A 360 22.11 -8.00 24.56
C SER A 360 22.77 -6.62 24.55
N ARG A 361 22.32 -5.72 23.68
CA ARG A 361 22.80 -4.34 23.62
C ARG A 361 22.54 -3.59 24.93
N LEU A 362 21.35 -3.74 25.50
CA LEU A 362 21.02 -3.14 26.80
C LEU A 362 21.96 -3.63 27.92
N LEU A 363 22.38 -4.90 27.90
CA LEU A 363 23.38 -5.41 28.85
C LEU A 363 24.79 -4.87 28.58
N GLU A 364 25.13 -4.53 27.35
CA GLU A 364 26.43 -3.92 27.03
C GLU A 364 26.49 -2.46 27.50
N GLU A 365 25.39 -1.72 27.36
CA GLU A 365 25.26 -0.33 27.79
C GLU A 365 25.09 -0.20 29.32
N ASP A 366 24.29 -1.08 29.94
CA ASP A 366 24.03 -1.07 31.38
C ASP A 366 24.86 -2.17 32.08
N GLY A 367 26.07 -1.78 32.50
CA GLY A 367 26.98 -2.65 33.25
C GLY A 367 26.38 -3.18 34.57
N ALA A 368 25.48 -2.42 35.21
CA ALA A 368 24.78 -2.86 36.43
C ALA A 368 23.76 -3.95 36.10
N LEU A 369 22.96 -3.76 35.04
CA LEU A 369 22.02 -4.76 34.54
C LEU A 369 22.73 -6.03 34.06
N LYS A 370 23.91 -5.89 33.45
CA LYS A 370 24.76 -7.04 33.06
C LYS A 370 25.15 -7.89 34.26
N ALA A 371 25.63 -7.25 35.32
CA ALA A 371 26.00 -7.92 36.56
C ALA A 371 24.77 -8.58 37.21
N TYR A 372 23.64 -7.87 37.27
CA TYR A 372 22.37 -8.40 37.76
C TYR A 372 21.93 -9.65 37.00
N ASN A 373 21.93 -9.61 35.67
CA ASN A 373 21.49 -10.72 34.83
C ASN A 373 22.38 -11.96 34.99
N ALA A 374 23.70 -11.76 35.11
CA ALA A 374 24.62 -12.85 35.41
C ALA A 374 24.30 -13.52 36.76
N ALA A 375 24.10 -12.72 37.81
CA ALA A 375 23.72 -13.22 39.13
C ALA A 375 22.34 -13.90 39.11
N TYR A 376 21.36 -13.32 38.42
CA TYR A 376 20.01 -13.87 38.28
C TYR A 376 20.04 -15.28 37.68
N LYS A 377 20.82 -15.51 36.61
CA LYS A 377 20.97 -16.84 36.01
C LYS A 377 21.56 -17.84 37.00
N THR A 378 22.55 -17.43 37.80
CA THR A 378 23.16 -18.29 38.83
C THR A 378 22.14 -18.66 39.91
N PHE A 379 21.39 -17.68 40.43
CA PHE A 379 20.41 -17.89 41.50
C PHE A 379 19.20 -18.69 41.01
N TYR A 380 18.71 -18.42 39.80
CA TYR A 380 17.64 -19.19 39.17
C TYR A 380 18.04 -20.66 38.95
N ALA A 381 19.28 -20.92 38.56
CA ALA A 381 19.80 -22.30 38.46
C ALA A 381 19.85 -23.00 39.83
N ARG A 382 20.18 -22.28 40.91
CA ARG A 382 20.18 -22.81 42.29
C ARG A 382 18.77 -23.15 42.76
N GLN A 383 17.81 -22.27 42.50
CA GLN A 383 16.38 -22.49 42.76
C GLN A 383 15.87 -23.72 42.01
N ARG A 384 16.14 -23.82 40.70
CA ARG A 384 15.77 -25.00 39.89
C ARG A 384 16.41 -26.31 40.38
N ARG A 385 17.58 -26.24 41.01
CA ARG A 385 18.27 -27.40 41.62
C ARG A 385 17.81 -27.70 43.05
N GLY A 386 16.93 -26.89 43.63
CA GLY A 386 16.44 -27.04 45.01
C GLY A 386 17.44 -26.61 46.10
N THR A 387 18.56 -25.97 45.72
CA THR A 387 19.58 -25.47 46.65
C THR A 387 19.26 -24.08 47.22
N MET A 388 18.14 -23.50 46.81
CA MET A 388 17.60 -22.22 47.24
C MET A 388 16.08 -22.30 47.14
N SER A 389 15.36 -21.81 48.15
CA SER A 389 13.90 -21.77 48.13
C SER A 389 13.36 -20.65 47.23
N GLU A 390 12.09 -20.76 46.83
CA GLU A 390 11.38 -19.69 46.10
C GLU A 390 11.38 -18.37 46.87
N ALA A 391 11.14 -18.44 48.19
CA ALA A 391 11.06 -17.27 49.06
C ALA A 391 12.41 -16.54 49.14
N GLU A 392 13.51 -17.28 49.32
CA GLU A 392 14.86 -16.72 49.30
C GLU A 392 15.19 -16.11 47.93
N PHE A 393 14.82 -16.78 46.84
CA PHE A 393 15.03 -16.27 45.49
C PHE A 393 14.25 -14.97 45.22
N SER A 394 12.97 -14.91 45.64
CA SER A 394 12.16 -13.70 45.50
C SER A 394 12.71 -12.53 46.32
N SER A 395 13.07 -12.78 47.59
CA SER A 395 13.64 -11.75 48.48
C SER A 395 14.94 -11.17 47.91
N TRP A 396 15.85 -12.04 47.48
CA TRP A 396 17.08 -11.61 46.81
C TRP A 396 16.79 -10.82 45.53
N ARG A 397 15.85 -11.30 44.69
CA ARG A 397 15.50 -10.66 43.41
C ARG A 397 14.98 -9.24 43.63
N ASP A 398 14.15 -9.04 44.65
CA ASP A 398 13.51 -7.76 44.92
C ASP A 398 14.54 -6.75 45.49
N GLU A 399 15.41 -7.18 46.41
CA GLU A 399 16.54 -6.35 46.88
C GLU A 399 17.54 -6.03 45.75
N ALA A 400 17.84 -7.01 44.89
CA ALA A 400 18.75 -6.82 43.77
C ALA A 400 18.22 -5.81 42.74
N LYS A 401 16.89 -5.77 42.53
CA LYS A 401 16.22 -4.74 41.72
C LYS A 401 16.26 -3.37 42.39
N ARG A 402 16.04 -3.30 43.71
CA ARG A 402 16.13 -2.04 44.48
C ARG A 402 17.53 -1.44 44.36
N ARG A 403 18.57 -2.24 44.60
CA ARG A 403 19.97 -1.81 44.46
C ARG A 403 20.37 -1.48 43.03
N LEU A 404 19.83 -2.18 42.03
CA LEU A 404 20.03 -1.82 40.62
C LEU A 404 19.55 -0.39 40.34
N GLN A 405 18.39 -0.02 40.90
CA GLN A 405 17.87 1.34 40.79
C GLN A 405 18.76 2.34 41.54
N ASP A 406 19.24 1.99 42.73
CA ASP A 406 20.19 2.83 43.48
C ASP A 406 21.50 3.09 42.70
N VAL A 407 22.02 2.11 41.95
CA VAL A 407 23.19 2.32 41.05
C VAL A 407 22.84 3.31 39.93
N ARG A 408 21.68 3.12 39.27
CA ARG A 408 21.24 3.98 38.17
C ARG A 408 20.99 5.43 38.61
N GLU A 409 20.60 5.63 39.86
CA GLU A 409 20.43 6.94 40.49
C GLU A 409 21.73 7.51 41.08
N GLY A 410 22.86 6.78 40.98
CA GLY A 410 24.15 7.19 41.50
C GLY A 410 24.29 7.15 43.02
N LYS A 411 23.38 6.48 43.73
CA LYS A 411 23.37 6.36 45.20
C LYS A 411 24.38 5.34 45.71
N ILE A 412 24.70 4.32 44.92
CA ILE A 412 25.72 3.31 45.23
C ILE A 412 26.64 3.11 44.02
N ALA A 413 27.91 2.80 44.28
CA ALA A 413 28.88 2.54 43.22
C ALA A 413 28.60 1.20 42.52
N LEU A 414 28.94 1.10 41.23
CA LEU A 414 28.79 -0.13 40.46
C LEU A 414 29.62 -1.29 41.04
N GLU A 415 30.83 -0.99 41.51
CA GLU A 415 31.73 -1.96 42.15
C GLU A 415 31.14 -2.51 43.44
N GLU A 416 30.50 -1.65 44.24
CA GLU A 416 29.82 -2.04 45.46
C GLU A 416 28.63 -2.97 45.16
N TYR A 417 27.82 -2.62 44.16
CA TYR A 417 26.70 -3.45 43.72
C TYR A 417 27.14 -4.81 43.17
N THR A 418 28.15 -4.83 42.30
CA THR A 418 28.67 -6.07 41.71
C THR A 418 29.33 -6.98 42.75
N THR A 419 29.96 -6.41 43.77
CA THR A 419 30.49 -7.17 44.92
C THR A 419 29.37 -7.77 45.75
N TRP A 420 28.32 -6.99 46.04
CA TRP A 420 27.14 -7.46 46.76
C TRP A 420 26.44 -8.62 46.02
N LEU A 421 26.29 -8.54 44.69
CA LEU A 421 25.70 -9.62 43.88
C LEU A 421 26.46 -10.95 43.94
N LYS A 422 27.75 -10.92 44.26
CA LYS A 422 28.60 -12.11 44.38
C LYS A 422 28.63 -12.69 45.80
N GLN A 423 28.05 -12.01 46.79
CA GLN A 423 28.05 -12.49 48.17
C GLN A 423 27.20 -13.77 48.29
N ASP A 424 27.74 -14.78 48.97
CA ASP A 424 27.15 -16.10 49.02
C ASP A 424 25.96 -16.18 50.00
N VAL A 425 25.02 -17.06 49.65
CA VAL A 425 23.58 -17.00 49.96
C VAL A 425 23.20 -17.31 51.43
N ARG A 426 24.15 -17.62 52.31
CA ARG A 426 23.86 -18.02 53.70
C ARG A 426 23.43 -16.87 54.63
N LYS A 427 23.25 -15.65 54.12
CA LYS A 427 22.80 -14.49 54.89
C LYS A 427 21.30 -14.17 54.76
N TRP A 428 20.56 -14.88 53.91
CA TRP A 428 19.12 -14.65 53.70
C TRP A 428 18.20 -15.56 54.52
N THR A 429 18.79 -16.36 55.41
CA THR A 429 18.10 -17.37 56.23
C THR A 429 17.58 -16.86 57.57
N ALA A 430 17.68 -15.57 57.91
CA ALA A 430 17.06 -15.05 59.13
C ALA A 430 16.89 -13.53 59.07
N ASN A 431 15.66 -13.09 58.81
CA ASN A 431 14.98 -12.09 59.63
C ASN A 431 13.47 -12.21 59.41
#